data_AF-A0A952R002-F1
#
_entry.id   AF-A0A952R002-F1
#
_cell.length_a   1.000
_cell.length_b   1.000
_cell.length_c   1.000
_cell.angle_alpha   90.00
_cell.angle_beta   90.00
_cell.angle_gamma   90.00
#
_symmetry.space_group_name_H-M   'P 1'
#
loop_
_entity.id
_entity.type
_entity.pdbx_description
1 polymer ?
#
loop_
_entity_poly.entity_id
_entity_poly.type
_entity_poly.pdbx_seq_one_letter_code
_entity_poly.pdbx_strand_id
1 'polypeptide(L)' 'MTRPTVRSGWIVRVVEMREGLRILLHDLRSRQVHEFASWEAAFAFMRSLSEQSGQPGLR' A
#
# COMPACT_ATOMS: atom_id res chain seq x y z
N MET A 1 -20.00 14.28 -15.79
CA MET A 1 -18.65 14.22 -15.19
C MET A 1 -18.66 13.14 -14.11
N THR A 2 -17.93 12.04 -14.31
CA THR A 2 -17.78 10.98 -13.30
C THR A 2 -16.84 11.46 -12.19
N ARG A 3 -17.26 11.38 -10.93
CA ARG A 3 -16.38 11.70 -9.79
C ARG A 3 -15.23 10.69 -9.72
N PRO A 4 -13.99 11.12 -9.43
CA PRO A 4 -12.91 10.19 -9.18
C PRO A 4 -13.29 9.29 -8.00
N THR A 5 -13.30 7.98 -8.23
CA THR A 5 -13.57 6.99 -7.19
C THR A 5 -12.23 6.54 -6.63
N VAL A 6 -11.94 6.89 -5.38
CA VAL A 6 -10.74 6.42 -4.68
C VAL A 6 -10.88 4.91 -4.47
N ARG A 7 -10.03 4.11 -5.14
CA ARG A 7 -10.08 2.63 -5.04
C ARG A 7 -9.32 2.10 -3.83
N SER A 8 -8.34 2.85 -3.35
CA SER A 8 -7.46 2.46 -2.25
C SER A 8 -6.86 3.70 -1.59
N GLY A 9 -6.67 3.63 -0.27
CA GLY A 9 -6.10 4.70 0.53
C GLY A 9 -5.13 4.12 1.55
N TRP A 10 -3.96 4.74 1.66
CA TRP A 10 -2.89 4.28 2.54
C TRP A 10 -2.31 5.43 3.34
N ILE A 11 -1.87 5.13 4.56
CA ILE A 11 -1.03 6.01 5.36
C ILE A 11 0.36 5.39 5.43
N VAL A 12 1.38 6.14 5.03
CA VAL A 12 2.78 5.71 5.13
C VAL A 12 3.43 6.39 6.31
N ARG A 13 4.09 5.62 7.17
CA ARG A 13 4.93 6.12 8.27
C ARG A 13 6.34 5.58 8.11
N VAL A 14 7.33 6.41 8.39
CA VAL A 14 8.72 5.98 8.52
C VAL A 14 9.06 6.02 10.00
N VAL A 15 9.56 4.92 10.54
CA VAL A 15 9.90 4.79 11.95
C VAL A 15 11.33 4.28 12.10
N GLU A 16 12.04 4.78 13.10
CA GLU A 16 13.35 4.26 13.48
C GLU A 16 13.17 3.12 14.49
N MET A 17 13.73 1.96 14.17
CA MET A 17 13.75 0.78 15.04
C MET A 17 15.20 0.41 15.37
N ARG A 18 15.38 -0.54 16.31
CA ARG A 18 16.71 -1.06 16.70
C ARG A 18 17.53 -1.57 15.52
N GLU A 19 16.86 -2.06 14.48
CA GLU A 19 17.45 -2.67 13.29
C GLU A 19 17.63 -1.66 12.14
N GLY A 20 17.28 -0.38 12.36
CA GLY A 20 17.31 0.69 11.37
C GLY A 20 15.93 1.25 11.03
N LEU A 21 15.88 2.03 9.95
CA LEU A 21 14.63 2.64 9.48
C LEU A 21 13.70 1.59 8.88
N ARG A 22 12.42 1.68 9.21
CA ARG A 22 11.33 0.85 8.70
C ARG A 22 10.23 1.71 8.09
N ILE A 23 9.62 1.19 7.04
CA ILE A 23 8.48 1.82 6.37
C ILE A 23 7.23 1.01 6.72
N LEU A 24 6.27 1.66 7.36
CA LEU A 24 4.98 1.09 7.72
C LEU A 24 3.91 1.63 6.80
N LEU A 25 3.21 0.73 6.12
CA LEU A 25 2.10 1.05 5.23
C LEU A 25 0.81 0.55 5.87
N HIS A 26 -0.03 1.48 6.28
CA HIS A 26 -1.36 1.20 6.83
C HIS A 26 -2.39 1.24 5.70
N ASP A 27 -2.97 0.09 5.39
CA ASP A 27 -4.09 0.01 4.45
C ASP A 27 -5.39 0.38 5.15
N LEU A 28 -6.01 1.48 4.73
CA LEU A 28 -7.24 1.99 5.33
C LEU A 28 -8.45 1.10 5.04
N ARG A 29 -8.40 0.28 3.98
CA ARG A 29 -9.46 -0.64 3.60
C ARG A 29 -9.42 -1.92 4.43
N SER A 30 -8.28 -2.59 4.46
CA SER A 30 -8.12 -3.86 5.16
C SER A 30 -7.78 -3.71 6.64
N ARG A 31 -7.37 -2.50 7.07
CA ARG A 31 -6.80 -2.19 8.39
C ARG A 31 -5.52 -2.97 8.71
N GLN A 32 -4.88 -3.55 7.69
CA GLN A 32 -3.60 -4.23 7.84
C GLN A 32 -2.45 -3.22 7.84
N VAL A 33 -1.36 -3.62 8.48
CA VAL A 33 -0.10 -2.88 8.49
C VAL A 33 0.95 -3.77 7.83
N HIS A 34 1.62 -3.25 6.82
CA HIS A 34 2.72 -3.91 6.13
C HIS A 34 4.02 -3.18 6.46
N GLU A 35 5.04 -3.93 6.82
CA GLU A 35 6.35 -3.41 7.19
C GLU A 35 7.40 -3.74 6.13
N PHE A 36 8.22 -2.76 5.79
CA PHE A 36 9.26 -2.90 4.78
C PHE A 36 10.60 -2.34 5.28
N ALA A 37 11.68 -3.00 4.89
CA ALA A 37 13.05 -2.55 5.12
C ALA A 37 13.52 -1.48 4.11
N SER A 38 12.84 -1.37 2.96
CA SER A 38 13.23 -0.45 1.89
C SER A 38 12.02 0.10 1.13
N TRP A 39 12.23 1.24 0.49
CA TRP A 39 11.21 1.86 -0.36
C TRP A 39 10.93 1.02 -1.61
N GLU A 40 11.93 0.35 -2.19
CA GLU A 40 11.70 -0.53 -3.35
C GLU A 40 10.71 -1.65 -3.01
N ALA A 41 10.84 -2.27 -1.83
CA ALA A 41 9.92 -3.31 -1.38
C ALA A 41 8.51 -2.77 -1.14
N ALA A 42 8.39 -1.60 -0.51
CA ALA A 42 7.10 -0.93 -0.28
C ALA A 42 6.41 -0.56 -1.60
N PHE A 43 7.16 -0.03 -2.59
CA PHE A 43 6.62 0.30 -3.91
C PHE A 43 6.21 -0.93 -4.70
N ALA A 44 7.02 -1.99 -4.69
CA ALA A 44 6.67 -3.26 -5.33
C ALA A 44 5.36 -3.83 -4.80
N PHE A 45 5.15 -3.74 -3.48
CA PHE A 45 3.89 -4.14 -2.84
C PHE A 45 2.71 -3.25 -3.25
N MET A 46 2.84 -1.92 -3.20
CA MET A 46 1.76 -1.01 -3.63
C MET A 46 1.38 -1.21 -5.10
N ARG A 47 2.35 -1.49 -5.96
CA ARG A 47 2.12 -1.80 -7.38
C ARG A 47 1.33 -3.10 -7.54
N SER A 48 1.71 -4.18 -6.84
CA SER A 48 1.00 -5.45 -6.93
C SER A 48 -0.45 -5.36 -6.47
N LEU A 49 -0.73 -4.56 -5.43
CA LEU A 49 -2.11 -4.28 -4.98
C LEU A 49 -2.91 -3.47 -6.01
N SER A 50 -2.27 -2.52 -6.68
CA SER A 50 -2.91 -1.69 -7.70
C SER A 50 -3.27 -2.52 -8.94
N GLU A 51 -2.39 -3.44 -9.34
CA GLU A 51 -2.63 -4.38 -10.45
C GLU A 51 -3.77 -5.37 -10.12
N GLN A 52 -3.79 -5.93 -8.90
CA GLN A 52 -4.88 -6.80 -8.44
C GLN A 52 -6.23 -6.07 -8.37
N SER A 53 -6.22 -4.79 -7.97
CA SER A 53 -7.42 -3.93 -7.94
C SER A 53 -7.83 -3.42 -9.34
N GLY A 54 -7.01 -3.69 -10.34
CA GLY A 54 -7.16 -3.28 -11.73
C GLY A 54 -7.86 -4.30 -12.63
N GLN A 55 -8.03 -5.56 -12.21
CA GLN A 55 -8.79 -6.56 -12.98
C GLN A 55 -10.31 -6.31 -12.82
N PRO A 56 -11.01 -5.82 -13.87
CA PRO A 56 -12.45 -5.96 -13.92
C PRO A 56 -12.75 -7.44 -14.07
N GLY A 57 -13.73 -7.95 -13.32
CA GLY A 57 -14.12 -9.34 -13.40
C GLY A 57 -14.35 -9.81 -14.84
N LEU A 58 -13.68 -10.91 -15.21
CA LEU A 58 -14.28 -11.90 -16.09
C LEU A 58 -15.48 -12.48 -15.33
N ARG A 59 -16.64 -11.87 -15.51
CA ARG A 59 -17.96 -12.45 -15.25
C ARG A 59 -18.92 -11.99 -16.34
#